data_AF-A0A932JRW9-F1
#
_entry.id   AF-A0A932JRW9-F1
#
_cell.length_a   1.000
_cell.length_b   1.000
_cell.length_c   1.000
_cell.angle_alpha   90.00
_cell.angle_beta   90.00
_cell.angle_gamma   90.00
#
_symmetry.space_group_name_H-M   'P 1'
#
loop_
_entity.id
_entity.type
_entity.pdbx_description
1 polymer ?
#
loop_
_entity_poly.entity_id
_entity_poly.type
_entity_poly.pdbx_seq_one_letter_code
_entity_poly.pdbx_strand_id
1 'polypeptide(L)'
;MKGRARRAAAFIREHWGRILLGTALLLVFFGNGGFRSLARNFMELRRLDAEIVALEREEKELDGKLKSLRSGDGPVERLARRELGYIKKGEIEYRFPPPEKK
;
A
#
# COMPACT_ATOMS: atom_id res chain seq x y z
N MET A 1 -14.79 -15.97 -53.21
CA MET A 1 -13.98 -16.14 -51.98
C MET A 1 -12.93 -17.27 -52.03
N LYS A 2 -13.01 -18.28 -52.92
CA LYS A 2 -12.10 -19.45 -52.93
C LYS A 2 -10.62 -19.16 -53.30
N GLY A 3 -10.33 -18.05 -53.99
CA GLY A 3 -8.98 -17.70 -54.45
C GLY A 3 -8.04 -17.08 -53.40
N ARG A 4 -8.56 -16.57 -52.28
CA ARG A 4 -7.73 -16.02 -51.18
C ARG A 4 -7.16 -17.14 -50.30
N ALA A 5 -7.98 -18.15 -49.99
CA ALA A 5 -7.57 -19.30 -49.17
C ALA A 5 -6.46 -20.13 -49.83
N ARG A 6 -6.54 -20.34 -51.16
CA ARG A 6 -5.49 -21.06 -51.91
C ARG A 6 -4.15 -20.34 -51.91
N ARG A 7 -4.15 -19.00 -51.97
CA ARG A 7 -2.93 -18.18 -51.90
C ARG A 7 -2.32 -18.17 -50.49
N ALA A 8 -3.15 -18.07 -49.46
CA ALA A 8 -2.71 -18.18 -48.08
C ALA A 8 -2.09 -19.55 -47.78
N ALA A 9 -2.72 -20.64 -48.24
CA ALA A 9 -2.18 -21.99 -48.08
C ALA A 9 -0.84 -22.20 -48.79
N ALA A 10 -0.67 -21.65 -50.00
CA ALA A 10 0.60 -21.71 -50.73
C ALA A 10 1.71 -20.94 -49.98
N PHE A 11 1.39 -19.75 -49.46
CA PHE A 11 2.33 -18.93 -48.69
C PHE A 11 2.76 -19.59 -47.38
N ILE A 12 1.80 -20.18 -46.65
CA ILE A 12 2.07 -20.92 -45.40
C ILE A 12 2.96 -22.13 -45.66
N ARG A 13 2.76 -22.85 -46.77
CA ARG A 13 3.60 -24.00 -47.13
C ARG A 13 5.05 -23.60 -47.43
N GLU A 14 5.25 -22.48 -48.10
CA GLU A 14 6.58 -21.96 -48.45
C GLU A 14 7.32 -21.40 -47.22
N HIS A 15 6.61 -20.78 -46.28
CA HIS A 15 7.20 -20.12 -45.12
C HIS A 15 7.02 -20.90 -43.80
N TRP A 16 6.57 -22.15 -43.88
CA TRP A 16 6.10 -22.92 -42.72
C TRP A 16 7.15 -23.03 -41.60
N GLY A 17 8.42 -23.23 -41.96
CA GLY A 17 9.52 -23.34 -41.01
C GLY A 17 9.82 -22.03 -40.28
N ARG A 18 9.73 -20.89 -40.99
CA ARG A 18 9.93 -19.56 -40.38
C ARG A 18 8.74 -19.19 -39.48
N ILE A 19 7.52 -19.54 -39.91
CA ILE A 19 6.30 -19.34 -39.12
C ILE A 19 6.37 -20.18 -37.84
N LEU A 20 6.75 -21.45 -37.94
CA LEU A 20 6.92 -22.32 -36.77
C LEU A 20 8.00 -21.79 -35.84
N LEU A 21 9.16 -21.40 -36.36
CA LEU A 21 10.26 -20.87 -35.55
C LEU A 21 9.86 -19.58 -34.83
N GLY A 22 9.21 -18.66 -35.53
CA GLY A 22 8.71 -17.41 -34.94
C GLY A 22 7.64 -17.66 -33.89
N THR A 23 6.73 -18.61 -34.14
CA THR A 23 5.68 -18.98 -33.18
C THR A 23 6.28 -19.66 -31.95
N ALA A 24 7.27 -20.54 -32.12
CA ALA A 24 7.97 -21.20 -31.02
C ALA A 24 8.71 -20.18 -30.14
N LEU A 25 9.42 -19.21 -30.74
CA LEU A 25 10.06 -18.12 -29.99
C LEU A 25 9.02 -17.31 -29.20
N LEU A 26 7.91 -16.91 -29.84
CA LEU A 26 6.83 -16.21 -29.13
C LEU A 26 6.28 -17.04 -27.97
N LEU A 27 6.06 -18.35 -28.15
CA LEU A 27 5.59 -19.22 -27.07
C LEU A 27 6.62 -19.40 -25.95
N VAL A 28 7.92 -19.35 -26.23
CA VAL A 28 8.94 -19.40 -25.18
C VAL A 28 8.94 -18.10 -24.36
N PHE A 29 8.86 -16.94 -25.03
CA PHE A 29 8.83 -15.64 -24.35
C PHE A 29 7.50 -15.39 -23.59
N PHE A 30 6.36 -15.79 -24.16
CA PHE A 30 5.03 -15.53 -23.61
C PHE A 30 4.40 -16.71 -22.85
N GLY A 31 4.81 -17.94 -23.13
CA GLY A 31 4.20 -19.16 -22.60
C GLY A 31 4.77 -19.62 -21.25
N ASN A 32 6.01 -19.25 -20.92
CA ASN A 32 6.69 -19.78 -19.72
C ASN A 32 6.31 -19.08 -18.39
N GLY A 33 5.18 -18.36 -18.36
CA GLY A 33 4.72 -17.63 -17.18
C GLY A 33 5.46 -16.32 -16.88
N GLY A 34 6.57 -16.02 -17.57
CA GLY A 34 7.42 -14.84 -17.35
C GLY A 34 6.67 -13.50 -17.47
N PHE A 35 5.76 -13.36 -18.42
CA PHE A 35 4.98 -12.13 -18.56
C PHE A 35 3.95 -11.95 -17.43
N ARG A 36 3.30 -13.05 -17.01
CA ARG A 36 2.34 -13.03 -15.91
C ARG A 36 3.02 -12.80 -14.56
N SER A 37 4.18 -13.42 -14.33
CA SER A 37 4.96 -13.18 -13.12
C SER A 37 5.53 -11.77 -13.10
N LEU A 38 6.02 -11.25 -14.23
CA LEU A 38 6.50 -9.86 -14.33
C LEU A 38 5.38 -8.86 -14.04
N ALA A 39 4.18 -9.08 -14.58
CA ALA A 39 3.03 -8.23 -14.30
C ALA A 39 2.62 -8.28 -12.82
N ARG A 40 2.62 -9.47 -12.19
CA ARG A 40 2.34 -9.62 -10.75
C ARG A 40 3.40 -8.93 -9.91
N ASN A 41 4.68 -9.17 -10.20
CA ASN A 41 5.80 -8.57 -9.48
C ASN A 41 5.78 -7.04 -9.59
N PHE A 42 5.42 -6.50 -10.76
CA PHE A 42 5.30 -5.05 -10.93
C PHE A 42 4.16 -4.45 -10.09
N MET A 43 3.02 -5.13 -10.01
CA MET A 43 1.91 -4.73 -9.14
C MET A 43 2.28 -4.83 -7.66
N GLU A 44 3.00 -5.88 -7.28
CA GLU A 44 3.49 -6.10 -5.92
C GLU A 44 4.51 -5.04 -5.51
N LEU A 45 5.45 -4.70 -6.40
CA LEU A 45 6.42 -3.61 -6.19
C LEU A 45 5.71 -2.28 -5.91
N ARG A 46 4.71 -1.93 -6.75
CA ARG A 46 3.91 -0.71 -6.55
C ARG A 46 3.13 -0.71 -5.24
N ARG A 47 2.63 -1.87 -4.82
CA ARG A 47 1.92 -1.99 -3.53
C ARG A 47 2.87 -1.80 -2.37
N LEU A 48 4.05 -2.43 -2.40
CA LEU A 48 5.06 -2.31 -1.36
C LEU A 48 5.57 -0.87 -1.25
N ASP A 49 5.84 -0.19 -2.37
CA ASP A 49 6.24 1.21 -2.37
C ASP A 49 5.18 2.11 -1.70
N ALA A 50 3.89 1.88 -1.99
CA ALA A 50 2.81 2.61 -1.37
C ALA A 50 2.71 2.34 0.15
N GLU A 51 2.96 1.10 0.56
CA GLU A 51 2.95 0.68 1.96
C GLU A 51 4.13 1.28 2.75
N ILE A 52 5.32 1.34 2.15
CA ILE A 52 6.49 2.03 2.74
C ILE A 52 6.17 3.49 2.98
N VAL A 53 5.62 4.20 1.98
CA VAL A 53 5.27 5.62 2.13
C VAL A 53 4.19 5.83 3.20
N ALA A 54 3.23 4.91 3.32
CA ALA A 54 2.22 4.96 4.37
C ALA A 54 2.84 4.78 5.77
N LEU A 55 3.70 3.76 5.93
CA LEU A 55 4.39 3.47 7.19
C LEU A 55 5.33 4.60 7.62
N GLU A 56 6.08 5.20 6.70
CA GLU A 56 6.93 6.36 6.99
C GLU A 56 6.14 7.58 7.48
N ARG A 57 4.91 7.78 6.95
CA ARG A 57 4.02 8.84 7.44
C ARG A 57 3.51 8.52 8.84
N GLU A 58 3.14 7.28 9.09
CA GLU A 58 2.68 6.83 10.40
C GLU A 58 3.78 6.95 11.45
N GLU A 59 5.01 6.55 11.12
CA GLU A 59 6.18 6.70 11.98
C GLU A 59 6.40 8.16 12.36
N LYS A 60 6.37 9.08 11.38
CA LYS A 60 6.53 10.52 11.66
C LYS A 60 5.43 11.07 12.56
N GLU A 61 4.19 10.62 12.36
CA GLU A 61 3.06 11.03 13.20
C GLU A 61 3.21 10.49 14.63
N LEU A 62 3.59 9.22 14.77
CA LEU A 62 3.86 8.57 16.06
C LEU A 62 5.02 9.22 16.79
N ASP A 63 6.13 9.51 16.11
CA ASP A 63 7.28 10.20 16.69
C ASP A 63 6.92 11.64 17.11
N GLY A 64 6.08 12.34 16.32
CA GLY A 64 5.52 13.63 16.71
C GLY A 64 4.66 13.56 17.98
N LYS A 65 3.78 12.54 18.07
CA LYS A 65 3.00 12.26 19.29
C LYS A 65 3.91 11.92 20.46
N LEU A 66 4.92 11.09 20.26
CA LEU A 66 5.84 10.67 21.30
C LEU A 66 6.69 11.84 21.80
N LYS A 67 7.17 12.70 20.89
CA LYS A 67 7.85 13.95 21.24
C LYS A 67 6.94 14.87 22.03
N SER A 68 5.70 15.11 21.60
CA SER A 68 4.78 15.97 22.36
C SER A 68 4.40 15.41 23.73
N LEU A 69 4.32 14.08 23.88
CA LEU A 69 4.13 13.40 25.16
C LEU A 69 5.38 13.46 26.05
N ARG A 70 6.59 13.34 25.49
CA ARG A 70 7.86 13.34 26.24
C ARG A 70 8.39 14.74 26.56
N SER A 71 8.22 15.69 25.65
CA SER A 71 8.68 17.09 25.80
C SER A 71 7.77 17.90 26.71
N GLY A 72 6.59 17.38 27.02
CA GLY A 72 5.65 18.01 27.94
C GLY A 72 5.41 17.11 29.14
N ASP A 73 6.04 17.42 30.27
CA ASP A 73 5.54 17.05 31.60
C ASP A 73 4.11 17.59 31.86
N GLY A 74 3.50 18.29 30.90
CA GLY A 74 2.16 18.85 31.03
C GLY A 74 1.05 17.79 31.04
N PRO A 75 0.79 17.05 29.95
CA PRO A 75 -0.45 16.28 29.82
C PRO A 75 -0.50 15.04 30.72
N VAL A 76 0.58 14.27 30.76
CA VAL A 76 0.65 13.02 31.56
C VAL A 76 0.69 13.34 33.05
N GLU A 77 1.50 14.33 33.47
CA GLU A 77 1.53 14.76 34.87
C GLU A 77 0.21 15.41 35.29
N ARG A 78 -0.41 16.25 34.44
CA ARG A 78 -1.75 16.81 34.75
C ARG A 78 -2.81 15.72 34.89
N LEU A 79 -2.78 14.70 34.04
CA LEU A 79 -3.71 13.57 34.15
C LEU A 79 -3.46 12.79 35.45
N ALA A 80 -2.20 12.48 35.75
CA ALA A 80 -1.83 11.81 37.00
C ALA A 80 -2.21 12.65 38.24
N ARG A 81 -2.01 13.97 38.20
CA ARG A 81 -2.42 14.90 39.26
C ARG A 81 -3.94 14.90 39.44
N ARG A 82 -4.72 14.96 38.34
CA ARG A 82 -6.19 14.89 38.40
C ARG A 82 -6.69 13.59 39.02
N GLU A 83 -6.18 12.44 38.57
CA GLU A 83 -6.57 11.11 39.09
C GLU A 83 -6.20 10.94 40.58
N LEU A 84 -5.07 11.51 41.00
CA LEU A 84 -4.60 11.48 42.38
C LEU A 84 -5.18 12.61 43.26
N GLY A 85 -6.00 13.50 42.71
CA GLY A 85 -6.57 14.64 43.42
C GLY A 85 -5.58 15.77 43.78
N TYR A 86 -4.41 15.82 43.13
CA TYR A 86 -3.42 16.89 43.29
C TYR A 86 -3.68 18.05 42.30
N ILE A 87 -3.42 19.28 42.73
CA ILE A 87 -3.56 20.51 41.92
C ILE A 87 -2.26 21.31 42.01
N LYS A 88 -1.72 21.78 40.88
CA LYS A 88 -0.51 22.62 40.87
C LYS A 88 -0.86 24.07 41.20
N LYS A 89 0.07 24.81 41.81
CA LYS A 89 -0.09 26.23 42.12
C LYS A 89 -0.44 27.02 40.84
N GLY A 90 -1.64 27.61 40.80
CA GLY A 90 -2.16 28.36 39.64
C GLY A 90 -3.13 27.58 38.72
N GLU A 91 -3.42 26.31 39.01
CA GLU A 91 -4.37 25.48 38.27
C GLU A 91 -5.78 25.58 38.89
N ILE A 92 -6.83 25.74 38.07
CA ILE A 92 -8.23 25.90 38.50
C ILE A 92 -8.99 24.61 38.18
N GLU A 93 -9.55 23.96 39.19
CA GLU A 93 -10.42 22.79 39.04
C GLU A 93 -11.89 23.19 39.14
N TYR A 94 -12.68 22.90 38.10
CA TYR A 94 -14.14 23.06 38.14
C TYR A 94 -14.80 21.75 38.57
N ARG A 95 -15.45 21.74 39.72
CA ARG A 95 -16.28 20.62 40.18
C ARG A 95 -17.75 20.94 39.97
N PHE A 96 -18.43 20.14 39.16
CA PHE A 96 -19.86 20.27 38.93
C PHE A 96 -20.62 19.27 39.80
N PRO A 97 -21.73 19.68 40.44
CA PRO A 97 -22.60 18.75 41.14
C PRO A 97 -23.24 17.77 40.15
N PRO A 98 -23.58 16.54 40.57
CA PRO A 98 -24.31 15.61 39.73
C PRO A 98 -25.65 16.23 39.28
N PRO A 99 -26.06 16.01 38.02
CA PRO A 99 -27.30 16.60 37.51
C PRO A 99 -28.49 16.10 38.34
N GLU A 100 -29.36 17.03 38.76
CA GLU A 100 -30.62 16.68 39.41
C GLU A 100 -31.43 15.78 38.49
N LYS A 101 -31.75 14.57 38.98
CA LYS A 101 -32.65 13.67 38.26
C LYS A 101 -34.03 14.32 38.22
N LYS A 102 -34.45 14.75 37.03
CA LYS A 102 -35.85 15.09 36.74
C LYS A 102 -36.69 13.82 36.63
#